data_AF-A0A419FC96-F1
#
_entry.id   AF-A0A419FC96-F1
#
_cell.length_a   1.000
_cell.length_b   1.000
_cell.length_c   1.000
_cell.angle_alpha   90.00
_cell.angle_beta   90.00
_cell.angle_gamma   90.00
#
_symmetry.space_group_name_H-M   'P 1'
#
loop_
_entity.id
_entity.type
_entity.pdbx_description
1 polymer ?
#
loop_
_entity_poly.entity_id
_entity_poly.type
_entity_poly.pdbx_seq_one_letter_code
_entity_poly.pdbx_strand_id
1 'polypeptide(L)'
;MNQFKLKTGTFTGAAAAINLNLGFVPDVFRWRMNEAIAAGDIAKGEWNRAMADGDAQVSKAIVDNGTSTTVDEQFETTNGITKLDTAAISPQTRKNSTAYVVGDLVYPAVKNGFIYECTTAGTSHSSEPAFGTTVGGTTAEGGGTVVWTCRAADYAPVQKTKVQGVTIGTGCMTDGKVYAYEALRGN
;
A
#
# COMPACT_ATOMS: atom_id res chain seq x y z
N MET A 1 -0.22 -30.57 0.12
CA MET A 1 -0.22 -29.73 1.33
C MET A 1 -0.42 -28.30 0.88
N ASN A 2 -1.55 -27.67 1.19
CA ASN A 2 -1.78 -26.27 0.86
C ASN A 2 -0.86 -25.41 1.73
N GLN A 3 0.01 -24.60 1.11
CA GLN A 3 0.89 -23.71 1.86
C GLN A 3 0.14 -22.42 2.18
N PHE A 4 -0.10 -22.15 3.46
CA PHE A 4 -0.66 -20.89 3.94
C PHE A 4 0.48 -19.92 4.27
N LYS A 5 0.30 -18.62 4.02
CA LYS A 5 1.24 -17.59 4.48
C LYS A 5 0.71 -16.95 5.75
N LEU A 6 1.55 -16.89 6.78
CA LEU A 6 1.25 -16.29 8.08
C LEU A 6 2.37 -15.31 8.44
N LYS A 7 2.00 -14.10 8.87
CA LYS A 7 2.93 -13.11 9.43
C LYS A 7 2.30 -12.52 10.70
N THR A 8 3.07 -12.51 11.78
CA THR A 8 2.70 -11.87 13.05
C THR A 8 3.72 -10.80 13.41
N GLY A 9 3.33 -9.87 14.28
CA GLY A 9 4.19 -8.80 14.76
C GLY A 9 3.43 -7.79 15.61
N THR A 10 4.04 -6.62 15.81
CA THR A 10 3.43 -5.50 16.50
C THR A 10 3.55 -4.22 15.68
N PHE A 11 2.68 -3.25 15.97
CA PHE A 11 2.80 -1.87 15.50
C PHE A 11 2.31 -0.91 16.59
N THR A 12 2.75 0.34 16.54
CA THR A 12 2.31 1.39 17.47
C THR A 12 1.33 2.31 16.74
N GLY A 13 0.20 2.60 17.39
CA GLY A 13 -0.81 3.53 16.90
C GLY A 13 -0.23 4.93 16.65
N ALA A 14 -0.71 5.61 15.61
CA ALA A 14 -0.22 6.92 15.21
C ALA A 14 -1.33 7.75 14.53
N ALA A 15 -1.23 9.07 14.60
CA ALA A 15 -2.16 9.96 13.88
C ALA A 15 -1.99 9.88 12.35
N ALA A 16 -0.76 9.64 11.89
CA ALA A 16 -0.43 9.41 10.49
C ALA A 16 -0.69 7.95 10.09
N ALA A 17 -0.88 7.71 8.78
CA ALA A 17 -1.06 6.36 8.26
C ALA A 17 0.17 5.47 8.52
N ILE A 18 -0.07 4.20 8.84
CA ILE A 18 0.99 3.22 9.12
C ILE A 18 0.99 2.18 8.01
N ASN A 19 2.13 2.02 7.34
CA ASN A 19 2.33 1.02 6.30
C ASN A 19 3.06 -0.20 6.87
N LEU A 20 2.36 -1.35 6.91
CA LEU A 20 2.96 -2.62 7.32
C LEU A 20 3.40 -3.42 6.10
N ASN A 21 4.71 -3.61 5.95
CA ASN A 21 5.26 -4.47 4.92
C ASN A 21 5.27 -5.93 5.39
N LEU A 22 4.36 -6.73 4.86
CA LEU A 22 4.15 -8.13 5.24
C LEU A 22 4.77 -9.11 4.23
N GLY A 23 5.21 -8.62 3.07
CA GLY A 23 5.69 -9.43 1.94
C GLY A 23 4.58 -10.13 1.14
N PHE A 24 3.32 -9.94 1.53
CA PHE A 24 2.12 -10.37 0.82
C PHE A 24 0.92 -9.52 1.26
N VAL A 25 -0.04 -9.31 0.35
CA VAL A 25 -1.34 -8.73 0.73
C VAL A 25 -2.12 -9.83 1.45
N PRO A 26 -2.53 -9.68 2.71
CA PRO A 26 -3.31 -10.70 3.42
C PRO A 26 -4.71 -10.85 2.82
N ASP A 27 -5.34 -11.99 3.06
CA ASP A 27 -6.80 -12.15 2.92
C ASP A 27 -7.52 -11.69 4.18
N VAL A 28 -6.89 -11.89 5.33
CA VAL A 28 -7.38 -11.51 6.67
C VAL A 28 -6.23 -10.85 7.46
N PHE A 29 -6.50 -9.70 8.04
CA PHE A 29 -5.61 -8.97 8.95
C PHE A 29 -6.36 -8.72 10.26
N ARG A 30 -5.87 -9.31 11.34
CA ARG A 30 -6.43 -9.15 12.69
C ARG A 30 -5.44 -8.42 13.57
N TRP A 31 -5.95 -7.59 14.47
CA TRP A 31 -5.12 -6.95 15.48
C TRP A 31 -5.83 -6.88 16.83
N ARG A 32 -5.03 -6.74 17.88
CA ARG A 32 -5.48 -6.56 19.26
C ARG A 32 -4.53 -5.63 20.01
N MET A 33 -5.07 -4.81 20.91
CA MET A 33 -4.25 -3.99 21.79
C MET A 33 -3.37 -4.91 22.66
N ASN A 34 -2.08 -4.59 22.74
CA ASN A 34 -1.07 -5.32 23.50
C ASN A 34 -0.63 -4.52 24.73
N GLU A 35 -1.54 -3.71 25.25
CA GLU A 35 -1.40 -2.86 26.43
C GLU A 35 -2.67 -2.93 27.28
N ALA A 36 -2.66 -2.28 28.43
CA ALA A 36 -3.86 -2.12 29.25
C ALA A 36 -4.94 -1.36 28.47
N ILE A 37 -6.13 -1.97 28.44
CA ILE A 37 -7.31 -1.48 27.73
C ILE A 37 -8.17 -0.63 28.67
N ALA A 38 -8.49 0.60 28.26
CA ALA A 38 -9.37 1.54 28.94
C ALA A 38 -10.69 1.76 28.17
N ALA A 39 -11.68 2.40 28.81
CA ALA A 39 -12.94 2.75 28.16
C ALA A 39 -12.71 3.62 26.92
N GLY A 40 -13.33 3.25 25.80
CA GLY A 40 -13.23 3.97 24.52
C GLY A 40 -12.04 3.55 23.65
N ASP A 41 -11.09 2.77 24.18
CA ASP A 41 -9.96 2.27 23.42
C ASP A 41 -10.43 1.29 22.33
N ILE A 42 -9.71 1.23 21.21
CA ILE A 42 -9.92 0.18 20.23
C ILE A 42 -9.25 -1.09 20.77
N ALA A 43 -10.03 -2.06 21.24
CA ALA A 43 -9.47 -3.26 21.87
C ALA A 43 -8.94 -4.27 20.84
N LYS A 44 -9.66 -4.42 19.72
CA LYS A 44 -9.36 -5.38 18.65
C LYS A 44 -10.04 -4.99 17.35
N GLY A 45 -9.62 -5.60 16.26
CA GLY A 45 -10.34 -5.54 15.00
C GLY A 45 -9.86 -6.54 13.96
N GLU A 46 -10.61 -6.57 12.86
CA GLU A 46 -10.38 -7.42 11.70
C GLU A 46 -10.64 -6.63 10.41
N TRP A 47 -9.78 -6.86 9.43
CA TRP A 47 -9.95 -6.44 8.05
C TRP A 47 -9.79 -7.63 7.14
N ASN A 48 -10.68 -7.75 6.15
CA ASN A 48 -10.62 -8.80 5.14
C ASN A 48 -10.52 -8.17 3.76
N ARG A 49 -9.84 -8.83 2.82
CA ARG A 49 -9.59 -8.28 1.47
C ARG A 49 -10.87 -7.96 0.68
N ALA A 50 -11.98 -8.61 1.02
CA ALA A 50 -13.28 -8.36 0.39
C ALA A 50 -13.98 -7.09 0.91
N MET A 51 -13.50 -6.51 2.03
CA MET A 51 -14.01 -5.24 2.55
C MET A 51 -13.59 -4.07 1.63
N ALA A 52 -14.36 -2.99 1.60
CA ALA A 52 -13.96 -1.82 0.81
C ALA A 52 -12.68 -1.19 1.40
N ASP A 53 -11.91 -0.50 0.56
CA ASP A 53 -10.71 0.18 1.02
C ASP A 53 -11.09 1.25 2.06
N GLY A 54 -10.49 1.18 3.25
CA GLY A 54 -10.82 2.11 4.34
C GLY A 54 -11.96 1.62 5.25
N ASP A 55 -12.49 0.43 5.01
CA ASP A 55 -13.33 -0.27 5.99
C ASP A 55 -12.45 -1.12 6.91
N ALA A 56 -12.87 -1.29 8.15
CA ALA A 56 -12.41 -2.38 9.02
C ALA A 56 -13.45 -2.60 10.11
N GLN A 57 -13.58 -3.84 10.60
CA GLN A 57 -14.41 -4.13 11.77
C GLN A 57 -13.57 -3.94 13.01
N VAL A 58 -14.03 -3.10 13.94
CA VAL A 58 -13.33 -2.84 15.20
C VAL A 58 -14.27 -2.99 16.37
N SER A 59 -13.73 -3.38 17.52
CA SER A 59 -14.45 -3.41 18.79
C SER A 59 -13.81 -2.38 19.72
N LYS A 60 -14.61 -1.41 20.16
CA LYS A 60 -14.21 -0.47 21.22
C LYS A 60 -14.45 -1.11 22.59
N ALA A 61 -13.50 -0.91 23.49
CA ALA A 61 -13.61 -1.32 24.88
C ALA A 61 -14.67 -0.47 25.58
N ILE A 62 -15.63 -1.15 26.21
CA ILE A 62 -16.63 -0.52 27.07
C ILE A 62 -16.29 -0.88 28.51
N VAL A 63 -16.24 0.12 29.39
CA VAL A 63 -16.33 -0.12 30.84
C VAL A 63 -17.82 -0.18 31.16
N ASP A 64 -18.35 -1.39 31.29
CA ASP A 64 -19.72 -1.57 31.75
C ASP A 64 -19.78 -1.28 33.26
N ASN A 65 -20.62 -0.34 33.66
CA ASN A 65 -20.93 -0.04 35.06
C ASN A 65 -21.92 -1.06 35.67
N GLY A 66 -21.89 -2.30 35.19
CA GLY A 66 -22.76 -3.40 35.64
C GLY A 66 -24.25 -3.17 35.42
N THR A 67 -24.64 -2.26 34.51
CA THR A 67 -26.05 -1.93 34.25
C THR A 67 -26.48 -2.26 32.82
N SER A 68 -25.56 -2.60 31.92
CA SER A 68 -25.89 -2.90 30.54
C SER A 68 -26.33 -4.37 30.37
N THR A 69 -27.56 -4.58 29.91
CA THR A 69 -28.08 -5.93 29.58
C THR A 69 -27.64 -6.43 28.19
N THR A 70 -26.82 -5.65 27.48
CA THR A 70 -26.20 -6.03 26.20
C THR A 70 -24.74 -5.58 26.21
N VAL A 71 -23.81 -6.54 26.22
CA VAL A 71 -22.38 -6.30 26.00
C VAL A 71 -22.17 -5.99 24.51
N ASP A 72 -22.30 -4.73 24.14
CA ASP A 72 -22.26 -4.36 22.72
C ASP A 72 -20.81 -4.11 22.28
N GLU A 73 -20.28 -4.97 21.41
CA GLU A 73 -19.07 -4.65 20.66
C GLU A 73 -19.45 -3.56 19.64
N GLN A 74 -19.25 -2.28 19.97
CA GLN A 74 -19.56 -1.22 19.03
C GLN A 74 -18.63 -1.30 17.81
N PHE A 75 -19.21 -1.71 16.67
CA PHE A 75 -18.59 -1.75 15.36
C PHE A 75 -18.40 -0.32 14.84
N GLU A 76 -17.16 0.14 14.71
CA GLU A 76 -16.88 1.50 14.23
C GLU A 76 -16.18 1.47 12.87
N THR A 77 -16.98 1.61 11.82
CA THR A 77 -16.54 1.75 10.43
C THR A 77 -16.31 3.23 10.13
N THR A 78 -15.13 3.79 10.37
CA THR A 78 -14.84 5.13 9.80
C THR A 78 -13.37 5.41 9.48
N ASN A 79 -12.41 4.79 10.18
CA ASN A 79 -10.98 5.08 9.95
C ASN A 79 -10.21 3.80 9.57
N GLY A 80 -10.63 3.07 8.54
CA GLY A 80 -10.27 1.66 8.38
C GLY A 80 -8.90 1.34 7.78
N ILE A 81 -8.82 0.13 7.20
CA ILE A 81 -7.59 -0.48 6.70
C ILE A 81 -7.71 -0.63 5.18
N THR A 82 -6.60 -0.41 4.47
CA THR A 82 -6.53 -0.55 3.02
C THR A 82 -5.46 -1.58 2.65
N LYS A 83 -5.67 -2.30 1.55
CA LYS A 83 -4.63 -3.16 0.98
C LYS A 83 -3.42 -2.32 0.58
N LEU A 84 -2.25 -2.68 1.07
CA LEU A 84 -0.99 -2.14 0.56
C LEU A 84 -0.50 -3.12 -0.50
N ASP A 85 -0.99 -2.95 -1.72
CA ASP A 85 -0.50 -3.68 -2.89
C ASP A 85 0.16 -2.69 -3.84
N THR A 86 1.36 -2.26 -3.45
CA THR A 86 2.19 -1.54 -4.42
C THR A 86 2.70 -2.61 -5.38
N ALA A 87 1.95 -2.84 -6.46
CA ALA A 87 2.36 -3.74 -7.52
C ALA A 87 3.82 -3.44 -7.89
N ALA A 88 4.58 -4.49 -8.16
CA ALA A 88 5.89 -4.33 -8.80
C ALA A 88 5.71 -3.34 -9.96
N ILE A 89 6.59 -2.35 -10.07
CA ILE A 89 6.59 -1.49 -11.25
C ILE A 89 7.01 -2.38 -12.41
N SER A 90 6.03 -3.00 -13.04
CA SER A 90 6.22 -3.75 -14.28
C SER A 90 6.11 -2.72 -15.38
N PRO A 91 7.14 -2.52 -16.20
CA PRO A 91 7.12 -1.47 -17.19
C PRO A 91 5.91 -1.65 -18.14
N GLN A 92 5.14 -0.58 -18.31
CA GLN A 92 3.95 -0.56 -19.17
C GLN A 92 4.27 0.13 -20.49
N THR A 93 3.52 -0.13 -21.56
CA THR A 93 3.65 0.71 -22.76
C THR A 93 3.32 2.16 -22.41
N ARG A 94 4.21 3.09 -22.78
CA ARG A 94 4.02 4.53 -22.57
C ARG A 94 2.73 4.98 -23.28
N LYS A 95 1.94 5.83 -22.63
CA LYS A 95 0.65 6.37 -23.11
C LYS A 95 0.73 7.88 -23.31
N ASN A 96 -0.02 8.39 -24.28
CA ASN A 96 -0.14 9.82 -24.60
C ASN A 96 -0.95 10.56 -23.51
N SER A 97 -0.65 11.85 -23.31
CA SER A 97 -1.40 12.74 -22.41
C SER A 97 -1.66 12.13 -21.02
N THR A 98 -0.69 11.38 -20.51
CA THR A 98 -0.80 10.59 -19.29
C THR A 98 0.14 11.16 -18.24
N ALA A 99 -0.37 11.33 -17.02
CA ALA A 99 0.45 11.73 -15.88
C ALA A 99 1.35 10.56 -15.45
N TYR A 100 2.64 10.83 -15.31
CA TYR A 100 3.65 9.90 -14.81
C TYR A 100 4.33 10.50 -13.59
N VAL A 101 4.59 9.66 -12.59
CA VAL A 101 5.31 10.03 -11.37
C VAL A 101 6.70 9.42 -11.36
N VAL A 102 7.60 10.00 -10.56
CA VAL A 102 8.97 9.49 -10.44
C VAL A 102 8.97 8.02 -10.04
N GLY A 103 9.77 7.22 -10.75
CA GLY A 103 9.90 5.77 -10.57
C GLY A 103 8.98 4.94 -11.48
N ASP A 104 7.99 5.54 -12.16
CA ASP A 104 7.19 4.80 -13.14
C ASP A 104 8.08 4.25 -14.26
N LEU A 105 7.90 2.98 -14.61
CA LEU A 105 8.64 2.33 -15.69
C LEU A 105 7.76 2.19 -16.92
N VAL A 106 8.32 2.50 -18.08
CA VAL A 106 7.64 2.32 -19.37
C VAL A 106 8.51 1.61 -20.40
N TYR A 107 7.85 0.94 -21.34
CA TYR A 107 8.40 0.58 -22.64
C TYR A 107 7.94 1.60 -23.69
N PRO A 108 8.75 1.86 -24.73
CA PRO A 108 8.30 2.53 -25.94
C PRO A 108 7.13 1.78 -26.59
N ALA A 109 6.32 2.47 -27.41
CA ALA A 109 5.27 1.82 -28.20
C ALA A 109 5.85 0.71 -29.11
N VAL A 110 7.02 0.95 -29.67
CA VAL A 110 7.83 -0.07 -30.38
C VAL A 110 9.03 -0.42 -29.53
N LYS A 111 9.01 -1.59 -28.90
CA LYS A 111 10.07 -2.05 -27.98
C LYS A 111 11.44 -2.02 -28.65
N ASN A 112 12.37 -1.32 -28.04
CA ASN A 112 13.76 -1.21 -28.50
C ASN A 112 14.77 -1.98 -27.62
N GLY A 113 14.28 -2.86 -26.74
CA GLY A 113 15.13 -3.65 -25.84
C GLY A 113 15.53 -2.96 -24.53
N PHE A 114 14.96 -1.79 -24.23
CA PHE A 114 15.20 -1.04 -23.00
C PHE A 114 13.88 -0.66 -22.31
N ILE A 115 14.00 -0.27 -21.05
CA ILE A 115 12.92 0.35 -20.26
C ILE A 115 13.31 1.75 -19.83
N TYR A 116 12.30 2.54 -19.47
CA TYR A 116 12.47 3.96 -19.21
C TYR A 116 11.81 4.32 -17.88
N GLU A 117 12.63 4.81 -16.96
CA GLU A 117 12.18 5.26 -15.65
C GLU A 117 11.85 6.75 -15.69
N CYS A 118 10.67 7.13 -15.25
CA CYS A 118 10.34 8.53 -15.02
C CYS A 118 11.23 9.08 -13.90
N THR A 119 12.11 10.03 -14.22
CA THR A 119 12.98 10.71 -13.24
C THR A 119 12.59 12.17 -13.02
N THR A 120 11.61 12.68 -13.77
CA THR A 120 10.93 13.95 -13.50
C THR A 120 9.45 13.77 -13.78
N ALA A 121 8.63 13.90 -12.73
CA ALA A 121 7.19 13.73 -12.82
C ALA A 121 6.54 14.79 -13.73
N GLY A 122 5.48 14.41 -14.42
CA GLY A 122 4.83 15.31 -15.37
C GLY A 122 3.75 14.61 -16.19
N THR A 123 3.26 15.32 -17.20
CA THR A 123 2.32 14.76 -18.19
C THR A 123 3.06 14.50 -19.49
N SER A 124 2.90 13.29 -20.01
CA SER A 124 3.48 12.89 -21.29
C SER A 124 2.79 13.62 -22.46
N HIS A 125 3.54 13.89 -23.53
CA HIS A 125 2.99 14.57 -24.70
C HIS A 125 2.01 13.69 -25.49
N SER A 126 1.33 14.28 -26.48
CA SER A 126 0.45 13.56 -27.42
C SER A 126 1.21 12.65 -28.40
N SER A 127 2.54 12.73 -28.44
CA SER A 127 3.41 11.87 -29.24
C SER A 127 4.61 11.44 -28.39
N GLU A 128 5.03 10.20 -28.58
CA GLU A 128 6.15 9.62 -27.85
C GLU A 128 7.49 10.26 -28.25
N PRO A 129 8.40 10.52 -27.31
CA PRO A 129 9.74 11.01 -27.63
C PRO A 129 10.58 9.93 -28.32
N ALA A 130 11.62 10.35 -29.03
CA ALA A 130 12.64 9.42 -29.53
C ALA A 130 13.48 8.91 -28.36
N PHE A 131 13.10 7.74 -27.83
CA PHE A 131 13.75 7.13 -26.68
C PHE A 131 15.21 6.72 -26.98
N GLY A 132 16.15 7.28 -26.21
CA GLY A 132 17.56 6.95 -26.30
C GLY A 132 17.89 5.56 -25.74
N THR A 133 18.85 4.87 -26.34
CA THR A 133 19.24 3.49 -25.96
C THR A 133 20.49 3.40 -25.09
N THR A 134 21.06 4.54 -24.68
CA THR A 134 22.20 4.57 -23.77
C THR A 134 21.72 4.44 -22.33
N VAL A 135 22.01 3.32 -21.66
CA VAL A 135 21.65 3.10 -20.25
C VAL A 135 22.19 4.23 -19.38
N GLY A 136 21.33 4.80 -18.53
CA GLY A 136 21.61 5.97 -17.71
C GLY A 136 21.43 7.31 -18.43
N GLY A 137 21.26 7.32 -19.75
CA GLY A 137 20.93 8.52 -20.54
C GLY A 137 19.49 8.96 -20.33
N THR A 138 19.24 10.27 -20.45
CA THR A 138 17.92 10.87 -20.25
C THR A 138 17.24 11.23 -21.57
N THR A 139 15.91 11.12 -21.64
CA THR A 139 15.07 11.56 -22.76
C THR A 139 13.92 12.41 -22.20
N ALA A 140 13.90 13.69 -22.55
CA ALA A 140 12.77 14.56 -22.22
C ALA A 140 11.63 14.37 -23.23
N GLU A 141 10.38 14.52 -22.78
CA GLU A 141 9.25 14.66 -23.67
C GLU A 141 9.37 15.94 -24.50
N GLY A 142 9.20 15.87 -25.82
CA GLY A 142 9.36 17.03 -26.72
C GLY A 142 8.31 18.14 -26.53
N GLY A 143 7.17 17.83 -25.88
CA GLY A 143 6.13 18.80 -25.53
C GLY A 143 5.38 18.48 -24.23
N GLY A 144 5.88 17.50 -23.47
CA GLY A 144 5.39 17.14 -22.14
C GLY A 144 6.38 17.60 -21.07
N THR A 145 6.08 17.30 -19.80
CA THR A 145 6.95 17.69 -18.67
C THR A 145 7.72 16.51 -18.07
N VAL A 146 7.54 15.29 -18.61
CA VAL A 146 8.22 14.09 -18.12
C VAL A 146 9.64 13.99 -18.65
N VAL A 147 10.58 13.59 -17.79
CA VAL A 147 11.93 13.17 -18.18
C VAL A 147 12.11 11.69 -17.85
N TRP A 148 12.57 10.94 -18.84
CA TRP A 148 12.79 9.51 -18.79
C TRP A 148 14.29 9.19 -18.68
N THR A 149 14.68 8.22 -17.87
CA THR A 149 16.04 7.67 -17.83
C THR A 149 16.04 6.26 -18.40
N CYS A 150 16.91 6.00 -19.37
CA CYS A 150 17.05 4.70 -20.00
C CYS A 150 17.66 3.68 -19.02
N ARG A 151 17.07 2.49 -18.97
CA ARG A 151 17.41 1.39 -18.08
C ARG A 151 17.49 0.10 -18.89
N ALA A 152 18.37 -0.82 -18.48
CA ALA A 152 18.48 -2.14 -19.10
C ALA A 152 17.15 -2.92 -19.00
N ALA A 153 16.86 -3.83 -19.92
CA ALA A 153 15.59 -4.57 -19.94
C ALA A 153 15.32 -5.39 -18.66
N ASP A 154 16.38 -5.82 -17.99
CA ASP A 154 16.37 -6.57 -16.73
C ASP A 154 16.50 -5.67 -15.49
N TYR A 155 16.46 -4.33 -15.68
CA TYR A 155 16.54 -3.40 -14.57
C TYR A 155 15.35 -3.58 -13.63
N ALA A 156 15.66 -4.07 -12.43
CA ALA A 156 14.78 -4.06 -11.28
C ALA A 156 15.13 -2.80 -10.46
N PRO A 157 14.29 -1.75 -10.46
CA PRO A 157 14.58 -0.57 -9.65
C PRO A 157 14.68 -0.98 -8.19
N VAL A 158 15.73 -0.52 -7.52
CA VAL A 158 15.97 -0.74 -6.08
C VAL A 158 14.85 -0.11 -5.22
N GLN A 159 13.97 0.71 -5.80
CA GLN A 159 13.06 1.61 -5.06
C GLN A 159 11.55 1.39 -5.23
N LYS A 160 11.09 0.24 -5.74
CA LYS A 160 9.80 -0.30 -5.29
C LYS A 160 9.97 -1.79 -5.06
N THR A 161 10.64 -2.12 -3.96
CA THR A 161 10.33 -3.35 -3.22
C THR A 161 8.83 -3.54 -3.30
N LYS A 162 8.38 -4.71 -3.75
CA LYS A 162 6.99 -5.14 -3.67
C LYS A 162 6.56 -5.04 -2.20
N VAL A 163 6.11 -3.85 -1.77
CA VAL A 163 5.61 -3.61 -0.43
C VAL A 163 4.19 -4.12 -0.48
N GLN A 164 4.05 -5.33 0.02
CA GLN A 164 2.79 -6.01 0.09
C GLN A 164 2.41 -6.18 1.55
N GLY A 165 1.22 -5.73 1.90
CA GLY A 165 0.69 -5.81 3.25
C GLY A 165 -0.58 -5.00 3.40
N VAL A 166 -0.63 -4.18 4.45
CA VAL A 166 -1.78 -3.32 4.75
C VAL A 166 -1.34 -1.92 5.13
N THR A 167 -2.19 -0.94 4.84
CA THR A 167 -2.10 0.43 5.34
C THR A 167 -3.20 0.63 6.37
N ILE A 168 -2.81 1.03 7.57
CA ILE A 168 -3.72 1.50 8.62
C ILE A 168 -3.98 2.98 8.35
N GLY A 169 -5.25 3.35 8.15
CA GLY A 169 -5.65 4.69 7.71
C GLY A 169 -5.30 5.80 8.70
N THR A 170 -5.18 7.03 8.21
CA THR A 170 -5.01 8.22 9.06
C THR A 170 -6.15 8.34 10.05
N GLY A 171 -5.85 8.72 11.30
CA GLY A 171 -6.88 8.82 12.34
C GLY A 171 -7.36 7.46 12.88
N CYS A 172 -6.81 6.34 12.40
CA CYS A 172 -7.01 5.03 13.01
C CYS A 172 -6.00 4.82 14.14
N MET A 173 -6.42 4.27 15.28
CA MET A 173 -5.53 3.91 16.39
C MET A 173 -4.57 5.05 16.77
N THR A 174 -5.11 6.24 17.03
CA THR A 174 -4.30 7.46 17.31
C THR A 174 -3.81 7.57 18.74
N ASP A 175 -4.01 6.52 19.54
CA ASP A 175 -3.78 6.46 20.98
C ASP A 175 -2.30 6.27 21.38
N GLY A 176 -1.41 6.03 20.41
CA GLY A 176 0.00 5.76 20.67
C GLY A 176 0.25 4.38 21.30
N LYS A 177 -0.75 3.50 21.32
CA LYS A 177 -0.71 2.19 21.97
C LYS A 177 -0.08 1.14 21.06
N VAL A 178 0.52 0.12 21.66
CA VAL A 178 1.06 -1.03 20.92
C VAL A 178 -0.06 -2.03 20.64
N TYR A 179 -0.12 -2.48 19.40
CA TYR A 179 -1.04 -3.50 18.91
C TYR A 179 -0.27 -4.70 18.38
N ALA A 180 -0.74 -5.91 18.68
CA ALA A 180 -0.24 -7.15 18.08
C ALA A 180 -1.13 -7.54 16.90
N TYR A 181 -0.55 -8.06 15.82
CA TYR A 181 -1.29 -8.45 14.62
C TYR A 181 -1.01 -9.88 14.15
N GLU A 182 -1.98 -10.41 13.40
CA GLU A 182 -1.92 -11.66 12.65
C GLU A 182 -2.41 -11.40 11.22
N ALA A 183 -1.57 -11.69 10.23
CA ALA A 183 -1.87 -11.53 8.82
C ALA A 183 -1.79 -12.88 8.11
N LEU A 184 -2.90 -13.28 7.48
CA LEU A 184 -3.07 -14.60 6.88
C LEU A 184 -3.37 -14.46 5.38
N ARG A 185 -2.82 -15.36 4.57
CA ARG A 185 -3.20 -15.52 3.16
C ARG A 185 -3.38 -17.00 2.82
N GLY A 186 -4.57 -17.33 2.32
CA GLY A 186 -4.91 -18.60 1.72
C GLY A 186 -4.28 -18.76 0.34
N ASN A 187 -4.11 -20.01 -0.08
CA ASN A 187 -3.53 -20.36 -1.38
C ASN A 187 -4.57 -20.29 -2.50
#